data_AF-A0A3M1PDG4-F1
#
_entry.id   AF-A0A3M1PDG4-F1
#
_cell.length_a   1.000
_cell.length_b   1.000
_cell.length_c   1.000
_cell.angle_alpha   90.00
_cell.angle_beta   90.00
_cell.angle_gamma   90.00
#
_symmetry.space_group_name_H-M   'P 1'
#
loop_
_entity.id
_entity.type
_entity.pdbx_description
1 polymer ?
#
loop_
_entity_poly.entity_id
_entity_poly.type
_entity_poly.pdbx_seq_one_letter_code
_entity_poly.pdbx_strand_id
1 'polypeptide(L)' 'PVTGSAHCCLGPYWAGRLGRTELTAYQASRRGGVIYVSVGTERVRLGGRAVTVLEGRLLGRQAAGSTSPG' A
#
# COMPACT_ATOMS: atom_id res chain seq x y z
N PRO A 1 4.61 -10.31 2.62
CA PRO A 1 4.25 -8.89 2.69
C PRO A 1 4.80 -8.13 1.50
N VAL A 2 4.27 -6.94 1.25
CA VAL A 2 4.73 -6.05 0.19
C VAL A 2 5.03 -4.68 0.81
N THR A 3 6.17 -4.09 0.47
CA THR A 3 6.67 -2.82 1.02
C THR A 3 6.73 -1.77 -0.10
N GLY A 4 5.68 -0.96 -0.22
CA GLY A 4 5.57 0.05 -1.27
C GLY A 4 6.69 1.08 -1.21
N SER A 5 7.01 1.62 -0.03
CA SER A 5 8.05 2.65 0.12
C SER A 5 9.43 2.23 -0.40
N ALA A 6 9.81 0.95 -0.27
CA ALA A 6 11.06 0.44 -0.83
C ALA A 6 11.12 0.59 -2.36
N HIS A 7 9.97 0.45 -3.04
CA HIS A 7 9.87 0.57 -4.49
C HIS A 7 9.97 2.03 -4.97
N CYS A 8 9.77 3.03 -4.11
CA CYS A 8 10.05 4.42 -4.43
C CYS A 8 11.56 4.68 -4.64
N CYS A 9 12.42 3.94 -3.95
CA CYS A 9 13.87 4.02 -4.14
C CYS A 9 14.36 3.06 -5.24
N LEU A 10 13.82 1.84 -5.28
CA LEU A 10 14.23 0.82 -6.25
C LEU A 10 13.76 1.13 -7.68
N GLY A 11 12.63 1.82 -7.84
CA GLY A 11 12.08 2.19 -9.14
C GLY A 11 13.08 2.97 -9.99
N PRO A 12 13.53 4.17 -9.57
CA PRO A 12 14.50 4.97 -10.32
C PRO A 12 15.82 4.23 -10.58
N TYR A 13 16.31 3.47 -9.59
CA TYR A 13 17.53 2.69 -9.72
C TYR A 13 17.46 1.66 -10.85
N TRP A 14 16.41 0.85 -10.89
CA TRP A 14 16.23 -0.16 -11.94
C TRP A 14 15.81 0.46 -13.26
N ALA A 15 15.06 1.56 -13.24
CA ALA A 15 14.67 2.29 -14.45
C ALA A 15 15.89 2.79 -15.22
N GLY A 16 16.86 3.39 -14.52
CA GLY A 16 18.12 3.83 -15.13
C GLY A 16 18.97 2.68 -15.68
N ARG A 17 18.95 1.52 -15.00
CA ARG A 17 19.72 0.33 -15.42
C ARG A 17 19.09 -0.42 -16.59
N LEU A 18 17.77 -0.47 -16.65
CA LEU A 18 17.02 -1.22 -17.65
C LEU A 18 16.57 -0.35 -18.84
N GLY A 19 16.74 0.98 -18.75
CA GLY A 19 16.32 1.93 -19.78
C GLY A 19 14.79 2.00 -19.95
N ARG A 20 14.03 1.77 -18.86
CA ARG A 20 12.56 1.72 -18.88
C ARG A 20 11.97 2.42 -17.68
N THR A 21 10.90 3.18 -17.87
CA THR A 21 10.19 3.90 -16.79
C THR A 21 9.04 3.10 -16.21
N GLU A 22 8.52 2.12 -16.95
CA GLU A 22 7.49 1.18 -16.49
C GLU A 22 8.15 -0.16 -16.14
N LEU A 23 8.00 -0.58 -14.88
CA LEU A 23 8.60 -1.78 -14.35
C LEU A 23 7.54 -2.65 -13.66
N THR A 24 7.71 -3.96 -13.80
CA THR A 24 6.98 -4.94 -12.97
C THR A 24 7.97 -5.56 -11.99
N ALA A 25 7.72 -5.35 -10.70
CA ALA A 25 8.55 -5.87 -9.62
C ALA A 25 7.85 -7.02 -8.89
N TYR A 26 8.63 -8.00 -8.44
CA TYR A 26 8.16 -9.08 -7.58
C TYR A 26 8.88 -9.03 -6.23
N GLN A 27 8.12 -8.84 -5.15
CA GLN A 27 8.66 -8.90 -3.80
C GLN A 27 8.69 -10.34 -3.31
N ALA A 28 9.90 -10.92 -3.33
CA ALA A 28 10.20 -12.27 -2.88
C ALA A 28 10.13 -12.41 -1.35
N SER A 29 8.92 -12.35 -0.81
CA SER A 29 8.62 -12.74 0.58
C SER A 29 7.81 -14.04 0.60
N ARG A 30 7.63 -14.67 1.76
CA ARG A 30 6.80 -15.90 1.88
C ARG A 30 5.39 -15.76 1.29
N ARG A 31 4.79 -14.56 1.34
CA ARG A 31 3.47 -14.27 0.74
C ARG A 31 3.56 -13.85 -0.74
N GLY A 32 4.75 -13.48 -1.20
CA GLY A 32 4.95 -12.86 -2.50
C GLY A 32 4.25 -11.50 -2.65
N GLY A 33 4.37 -10.93 -3.85
CA GLY A 33 3.55 -9.82 -4.28
C GLY A 33 4.13 -9.13 -5.53
N VAL A 34 3.25 -8.82 -6.47
CA VAL A 34 3.58 -8.05 -7.67
C VAL A 34 3.27 -6.58 -7.43
N ILE A 35 4.22 -5.71 -7.78
CA ILE A 35 4.03 -4.25 -7.82
C ILE A 35 4.32 -3.77 -9.25
N TYR A 36 3.44 -2.94 -9.76
CA TYR A 36 3.68 -2.13 -10.96
C TYR A 36 4.28 -0.80 -10.53
N VAL A 37 5.41 -0.41 -11.13
CA VAL A 37 6.15 0.80 -10.80
C VAL A 37 6.26 1.66 -12.04
N SER A 38 5.74 2.89 -11.96
CA SER A 38 5.90 3.91 -13.00
C SER A 38 6.78 5.03 -12.45
N VAL A 39 7.95 5.23 -13.06
CA VAL A 39 8.94 6.24 -12.67
C VAL A 39 8.73 7.50 -13.50
N GLY A 40 8.22 8.56 -12.87
CA GLY A 40 8.17 9.90 -13.45
C GLY A 40 9.34 10.77 -12.98
N THR A 41 9.39 12.02 -13.45
CA THR A 41 10.48 12.96 -13.17
C THR A 41 10.59 13.33 -11.68
N GLU A 42 9.46 13.51 -11.00
CA GLU A 42 9.44 13.90 -9.57
C GLU A 42 8.85 12.83 -8.65
N ARG A 43 8.07 11.89 -9.20
CA ARG A 43 7.31 10.93 -8.42
C ARG A 43 7.34 9.54 -9.02
N VAL A 44 7.34 8.55 -8.13
CA VAL A 44 7.12 7.15 -8.45
C VAL A 44 5.68 6.79 -8.11
N ARG A 45 4.95 6.23 -9.08
CA ARG A 45 3.61 5.68 -8.85
C ARG A 45 3.71 4.17 -8.67
N LEU A 46 2.98 3.65 -7.69
CA LEU A 46 2.93 2.23 -7.37
C LEU A 46 1.51 1.72 -7.56
N GLY A 47 1.37 0.63 -8.29
CA GLY A 47 0.10 -0.07 -8.52
C GLY A 47 0.19 -1.53 -8.07
N GLY A 48 -0.95 -2.09 -7.66
CA GLY A 48 -1.04 -3.49 -7.27
C GLY A 48 -2.50 -3.91 -7.06
N ARG A 49 -2.73 -5.22 -7.00
CA ARG A 49 -4.06 -5.77 -6.73
C ARG A 49 -4.33 -5.78 -5.22
N ALA A 50 -5.50 -5.31 -4.83
CA ALA A 50 -6.02 -5.43 -3.47
C ALA A 50 -7.17 -6.45 -3.42
N VAL A 51 -7.36 -7.08 -2.26
CA VAL A 51 -8.48 -7.98 -1.97
C VAL A 51 -9.01 -7.63 -0.59
N THR A 52 -10.31 -7.40 -0.48
CA THR A 52 -10.98 -7.19 0.81
C THR A 52 -11.01 -8.51 1.56
N VAL A 53 -10.41 -8.55 2.75
CA VAL A 53 -10.38 -9.75 3.61
C VAL A 53 -11.40 -9.68 4.75
N LEU A 54 -11.80 -8.48 5.14
CA LEU A 54 -12.76 -8.22 6.21
C LEU A 54 -13.44 -6.87 5.94
N GLU A 55 -14.74 -6.82 6.20
CA GLU A 55 -15.55 -5.62 6.22
C GLU A 55 -16.31 -5.56 7.54
N GLY A 56 -16.47 -4.37 8.12
CA GLY A 56 -17.16 -4.21 9.39
C GLY A 56 -17.38 -2.75 9.75
N ARG A 57 -18.17 -2.53 10.80
CA ARG A 57 -18.51 -1.19 11.31
C ARG A 57 -17.85 -0.98 12.68
N LEU A 58 -17.02 0.07 12.79
CA LEU A 58 -16.45 0.48 14.07
C LEU A 58 -17.49 1.28 14.86
N LEU A 59 -18.00 0.72 15.97
CA LEU A 59 -18.92 1.40 16.87
C LEU A 59 -18.13 2.02 18.03
N GLY A 60 -18.28 3.33 18.23
CA GLY A 60 -17.73 4.02 19.40
C GLY A 60 -18.48 3.64 20.68
N ARG A 61 -17.83 3.86 21.83
CA ARG A 61 -18.48 3.68 23.13
C ARG A 61 -19.61 4.71 23.26
N GLN A 62 -20.84 4.24 23.47
CA GLN A 62 -21.93 5.11 23.93
C GLN A 62 -21.54 5.63 25.33
N ALA A 63 -21.52 6.95 25.52
CA ALA A 63 -21.43 7.51 26.87
C ALA A 63 -22.68 7.04 27.63
N ALA A 64 -22.51 6.40 28.78
CA ALA A 64 -23.63 6.05 29.65
C ALA A 64 -24.37 7.35 29.98
N GLY A 65 -25.61 7.48 29.50
CA GLY A 65 -26.46 8.60 29.87
C GLY A 65 -26.57 8.65 31.39
N SER A 66 -26.26 9.80 31.96
CA SER A 66 -26.53 10.11 33.37
C SER A 66 -28.04 9.97 33.60
N THR A 67 -28.45 8.83 34.14
CA THR A 67 -29.75 8.72 34.79
C THR A 67 -29.61 9.45 36.12
N SER A 68 -30.13 10.67 36.19
CA SER A 68 -30.39 11.33 37.47
C SER A 68 -31.62 10.64 38.08
N PRO A 69 -31.55 10.04 39.28
CA PRO A 69 -32.75 9.78 40.05
C PRO A 69 -33.27 11.13 40.59
N GLY A 70 -34.58 11.20 40.78
CA GLY A 70 -35.35 12.42 41.07
C GLY A 70 -35.07 13.09 42.41
#